data_AF-A0A1H1DX14-F1
#
_entry.id   AF-A0A1H1DX14-F1
#
_cell.length_a   1.000
_cell.length_b   1.000
_cell.length_c   1.000
_cell.angle_alpha   90.00
_cell.angle_beta   90.00
_cell.angle_gamma   90.00
#
_symmetry.space_group_name_H-M   'P 1'
#
loop_
_entity.id
_entity.type
_entity.pdbx_description
1 polymer ?
#
loop_
_entity_poly.entity_id
_entity_poly.type
_entity_poly.pdbx_seq_one_letter_code
_entity_poly.pdbx_strand_id
1 'polypeptide(L)'
;MLELDGSDGGGQLLRTALSLSAVTGRPFRMENVRGERPTPGLKTQHVAAVRAVADATDATVDGDERGSETLAFAPDGFRGGDVFAEVETAGSAALVCDAVLPLALALDGTLSVTVTGGTDVEWSPSADYLRRAKLPLLREFGLDAGLEVKRRGFYPAGGGRLAFEIRPSNLARLRLRSRGALRGVLVNAVATESLSDANVAERLRDAAVERLTATSGPNLEAKRVEPTAEYVPASSPGAVVTLVADCEEGRAGFVGLGKRGVPAENVAAEAVDAFASWRADDAPVDARMGDQLAVWAALAGGEVRVPAVTDHLRTNVEVIRAFDYDVAVEPGGDGGVLLSPDL
;
A
#
# COMPACT_ATOMS: atom_id res chain seq x y z
N MET A 1 -15.03 23.42 -7.29
CA MET A 1 -13.91 22.48 -7.54
C MET A 1 -12.76 22.91 -6.64
N LEU A 2 -12.16 21.97 -5.92
CA LEU A 2 -11.03 22.21 -5.02
C LEU A 2 -9.73 22.34 -5.83
N GLU A 3 -8.92 23.36 -5.58
CA GLU A 3 -7.61 23.51 -6.23
C GLU A 3 -6.52 22.93 -5.31
N LEU A 4 -5.66 22.08 -5.87
CA LEU A 4 -4.58 21.38 -5.16
C LEU A 4 -3.25 21.59 -5.87
N ASP A 5 -2.18 21.71 -5.09
CA ASP A 5 -0.81 21.72 -5.61
C ASP A 5 -0.15 20.35 -5.38
N GLY A 6 0.33 19.75 -6.46
CA GLY A 6 1.01 18.44 -6.46
C GLY A 6 2.53 18.54 -6.41
N SER A 7 3.11 19.74 -6.22
CA SER A 7 4.56 20.00 -6.29
C SER A 7 5.34 19.16 -5.28
N ASP A 8 5.01 19.28 -3.99
CA ASP A 8 5.74 18.71 -2.85
C ASP A 8 5.53 17.19 -2.68
N GLY A 9 4.95 16.54 -3.69
CA GLY A 9 4.39 15.21 -3.62
C GLY A 9 5.00 14.18 -4.57
N GLY A 10 5.00 12.93 -4.13
CA GLY A 10 4.95 11.80 -5.06
C GLY A 10 3.55 11.61 -5.65
N GLY A 11 3.33 10.50 -6.35
CA GLY A 11 1.99 10.14 -6.82
C GLY A 11 0.98 9.82 -5.72
N GLN A 12 1.37 9.89 -4.43
CA GLN A 12 0.49 9.64 -3.29
C GLN A 12 -0.55 10.75 -3.13
N LEU A 13 -0.17 12.01 -3.29
CA LEU A 13 -1.11 13.14 -3.16
C LEU A 13 -2.29 13.01 -4.13
N LEU A 14 -1.98 12.66 -5.38
CA LEU A 14 -3.00 12.38 -6.39
C LEU A 14 -3.91 11.21 -5.99
N ARG A 15 -3.36 10.09 -5.52
CA ARG A 15 -4.18 8.93 -5.11
C ARG A 15 -5.09 9.28 -3.94
N THR A 16 -4.60 10.01 -2.95
CA THR A 16 -5.41 10.48 -1.84
C THR A 16 -6.51 11.43 -2.31
N ALA A 17 -6.20 12.39 -3.17
CA ALA A 17 -7.20 13.31 -3.73
C ALA A 17 -8.29 12.57 -4.52
N LEU A 18 -7.92 11.57 -5.34
CA LEU A 18 -8.87 10.71 -6.05
C LEU A 18 -9.79 9.97 -5.07
N SER A 19 -9.22 9.32 -4.05
CA SER A 19 -10.01 8.58 -3.05
C SER A 19 -10.97 9.50 -2.28
N LEU A 20 -10.49 10.66 -1.80
CA LEU A 20 -11.32 11.61 -1.06
C LEU A 20 -12.40 12.25 -1.94
N SER A 21 -12.05 12.62 -3.18
CA SER A 21 -13.00 13.14 -4.16
C SER A 21 -14.12 12.16 -4.43
N ALA A 22 -13.77 10.90 -4.71
CA ALA A 22 -14.73 9.81 -4.91
C ALA A 22 -15.66 9.64 -3.70
N VAL A 23 -15.12 9.54 -2.49
CA VAL A 23 -15.93 9.30 -1.28
C VAL A 23 -16.80 10.51 -0.92
N THR A 24 -16.34 11.73 -1.15
CA THR A 24 -17.05 12.96 -0.75
C THR A 24 -17.94 13.56 -1.85
N GLY A 25 -17.83 13.08 -3.09
CA GLY A 25 -18.46 13.69 -4.26
C GLY A 25 -17.89 15.07 -4.62
N ARG A 26 -16.74 15.48 -4.04
CA ARG A 26 -16.17 16.82 -4.24
C ARG A 26 -15.19 16.84 -5.39
N PRO A 27 -15.43 17.61 -6.47
CA PRO A 27 -14.50 17.70 -7.59
C PRO A 27 -13.23 18.46 -7.20
N PHE A 28 -12.08 18.06 -7.76
CA PHE A 28 -10.81 18.76 -7.59
C PHE A 28 -10.08 18.98 -8.91
N ARG A 29 -9.16 19.93 -8.91
CA ARG A 29 -8.13 20.17 -9.91
C ARG A 29 -6.79 20.19 -9.20
N MET A 30 -5.83 19.41 -9.69
CA MET A 30 -4.47 19.36 -9.18
C MET A 30 -3.51 19.87 -10.25
N GLU A 31 -2.71 20.88 -9.91
CA GLU A 31 -1.60 21.37 -10.73
C GLU A 31 -0.26 20.80 -10.23
N ASN A 32 0.80 20.94 -11.02
CA ASN A 32 2.16 20.49 -10.71
C ASN A 32 2.23 19.02 -10.25
N VAL A 33 1.45 18.12 -10.86
CA VAL A 33 1.40 16.71 -10.45
C VAL A 33 2.82 16.11 -10.46
N ARG A 34 3.35 15.76 -9.27
CA ARG A 34 4.71 15.25 -9.08
C ARG A 34 5.81 16.25 -9.48
N GLY A 35 5.57 17.55 -9.29
CA GLY A 35 6.43 18.64 -9.75
C GLY A 35 7.90 18.53 -9.30
N GLU A 36 8.15 18.12 -8.06
CA GLU A 36 9.53 17.98 -7.53
C GLU A 36 10.22 16.66 -7.90
N ARG A 37 9.53 15.73 -8.59
CA ARG A 37 10.15 14.47 -9.00
C ARG A 37 11.05 14.69 -10.22
N PRO A 38 12.14 13.92 -10.38
CA PRO A 38 13.05 14.06 -11.54
C PRO A 38 12.37 13.93 -12.91
N THR A 39 11.21 13.27 -12.95
CA THR A 39 10.34 13.23 -14.11
C THR A 39 8.90 13.53 -13.66
N PRO A 40 8.45 14.79 -13.74
CA PRO A 40 7.11 15.22 -13.34
C PRO A 40 5.98 14.56 -14.14
N GLY A 41 4.75 14.91 -13.77
CA GLY A 41 3.51 14.49 -14.41
C GLY A 41 3.06 13.06 -14.11
N LEU A 42 1.92 12.68 -14.68
CA LEU A 42 1.34 11.35 -14.53
C LEU A 42 2.26 10.26 -15.10
N LYS A 43 2.33 9.13 -14.39
CA LYS A 43 2.96 7.88 -14.82
C LYS A 43 1.87 6.90 -15.20
N THR A 44 2.23 5.77 -15.80
CA THR A 44 1.28 4.75 -16.24
C THR A 44 0.39 4.27 -15.09
N GLN A 45 0.94 4.06 -13.89
CA GLN A 45 0.13 3.70 -12.71
C GLN A 45 -0.78 4.83 -12.21
N HIS A 46 -0.42 6.10 -12.44
CA HIS A 46 -1.27 7.24 -12.05
C HIS A 46 -2.46 7.36 -13.00
N VAL A 47 -2.22 7.27 -14.31
CA VAL A 47 -3.27 7.23 -15.32
C VAL A 47 -4.24 6.08 -15.06
N ALA A 48 -3.72 4.87 -14.78
CA ALA A 48 -4.54 3.72 -14.45
C ALA A 48 -5.35 3.93 -13.15
N ALA A 49 -4.79 4.56 -12.12
CA ALA A 49 -5.53 4.88 -10.90
C ALA A 49 -6.64 5.92 -11.15
N VAL A 50 -6.36 6.98 -11.90
CA VAL A 50 -7.35 8.00 -12.30
C VAL A 50 -8.52 7.33 -13.02
N ARG A 51 -8.23 6.53 -14.04
CA ARG A 51 -9.26 5.84 -14.84
C ARG A 51 -10.04 4.82 -14.03
N ALA A 52 -9.38 4.03 -13.18
CA ALA A 52 -10.07 3.06 -12.33
C ALA A 52 -11.05 3.72 -11.36
N VAL A 53 -10.66 4.85 -10.76
CA VAL A 53 -11.54 5.62 -9.86
C VAL A 53 -12.64 6.30 -10.67
N ALA A 54 -12.33 6.83 -11.86
CA ALA A 54 -13.32 7.43 -12.75
C ALA A 54 -14.39 6.43 -13.18
N ASP A 55 -14.00 5.25 -13.63
CA ASP A 55 -14.92 4.18 -14.03
C ASP A 55 -15.82 3.72 -12.88
N ALA A 56 -15.28 3.69 -11.65
CA ALA A 56 -16.01 3.34 -10.44
C ALA A 56 -16.97 4.45 -9.95
N THR A 57 -16.82 5.69 -10.43
CA THR A 57 -17.57 6.87 -9.93
C THR A 57 -18.25 7.70 -11.03
N ASP A 58 -18.31 7.17 -12.25
CA ASP A 58 -18.81 7.84 -13.46
C ASP A 58 -18.24 9.28 -13.62
N ALA A 59 -16.95 9.44 -13.30
CA ALA A 59 -16.36 10.76 -13.19
C ALA A 59 -16.05 11.38 -14.55
N THR A 60 -16.21 12.70 -14.64
CA THR A 60 -15.62 13.50 -15.72
C THR A 60 -14.17 13.82 -15.37
N VAL A 61 -13.26 13.58 -16.31
CA VAL A 61 -11.82 13.77 -16.11
C VAL A 61 -11.21 14.55 -17.27
N ASP A 62 -10.32 15.49 -16.94
CA ASP A 62 -9.48 16.22 -17.89
C ASP A 62 -8.01 16.08 -17.49
N GLY A 63 -7.14 15.77 -18.45
CA GLY A 63 -5.69 15.63 -18.23
C GLY A 63 -5.22 14.24 -17.75
N ASP A 64 -5.97 13.16 -18.00
CA ASP A 64 -5.63 11.77 -17.62
C ASP A 64 -4.58 11.12 -18.56
N GLU A 65 -3.63 11.90 -19.07
CA GLU A 65 -2.62 11.46 -20.01
C GLU A 65 -1.24 11.34 -19.35
N ARG A 66 -0.44 10.38 -19.81
CA ARG A 66 0.93 10.21 -19.32
C ARG A 66 1.73 11.49 -19.53
N GLY A 67 2.40 11.96 -18.48
CA GLY A 67 3.18 13.19 -18.49
C GLY A 67 2.37 14.45 -18.20
N SER A 68 1.04 14.37 -18.09
CA SER A 68 0.23 15.52 -17.68
C SER A 68 0.61 15.97 -16.27
N GLU A 69 0.86 17.27 -16.11
CA GLU A 69 1.13 17.91 -14.82
C GLU A 69 -0.13 18.56 -14.22
N THR A 70 -1.26 18.42 -14.90
CA THR A 70 -2.55 18.96 -14.48
C THR A 70 -3.64 17.91 -14.65
N LEU A 71 -4.47 17.75 -13.63
CA LEU A 71 -5.62 16.85 -13.68
C LEU A 71 -6.83 17.54 -13.06
N ALA A 72 -7.96 17.56 -13.75
CA ALA A 72 -9.26 17.86 -13.14
C ALA A 72 -10.10 16.57 -13.07
N PHE A 73 -10.73 16.35 -11.93
CA PHE A 73 -11.51 15.15 -11.64
C PHE A 73 -12.81 15.54 -10.94
N ALA A 74 -13.94 15.10 -11.48
CA ALA A 74 -15.27 15.37 -10.95
C ALA A 74 -16.12 14.10 -10.94
N PRO A 75 -16.30 13.43 -9.78
CA PRO A 75 -17.15 12.24 -9.68
C PRO A 75 -18.63 12.62 -9.77
N ASP A 76 -19.45 11.73 -10.36
CA ASP A 76 -20.90 11.94 -10.52
C ASP A 76 -21.74 10.94 -9.69
N GLY A 77 -21.20 9.76 -9.39
CA GLY A 77 -21.84 8.80 -8.48
C GLY A 77 -21.24 7.41 -8.56
N PHE A 78 -21.44 6.60 -7.52
CA PHE A 78 -20.85 5.26 -7.47
C PHE A 78 -21.49 4.29 -8.46
N ARG A 79 -20.62 3.56 -9.16
CA ARG A 79 -21.00 2.44 -9.99
C ARG A 79 -20.45 1.16 -9.38
N GLY A 80 -21.33 0.30 -8.87
CA GLY A 80 -20.98 -1.09 -8.58
C GLY A 80 -20.70 -1.88 -9.86
N GLY A 81 -20.04 -3.03 -9.74
CA GLY A 81 -19.75 -3.91 -10.88
C GLY A 81 -18.25 -4.07 -11.15
N ASP A 82 -17.89 -4.26 -12.42
CA ASP A 82 -16.53 -4.63 -12.83
C ASP A 82 -15.75 -3.43 -13.39
N VAL A 83 -14.54 -3.21 -12.86
CA VAL A 83 -13.57 -2.23 -13.36
C VAL A 83 -12.31 -2.97 -13.81
N PHE A 84 -11.77 -2.56 -14.95
CA PHE A 84 -10.51 -3.09 -15.47
C PHE A 84 -9.49 -1.95 -15.60
N ALA A 85 -8.35 -2.10 -14.94
CA ALA A 85 -7.27 -1.11 -14.99
C ALA A 85 -5.99 -1.75 -15.50
N GLU A 86 -5.50 -1.25 -16.63
CA GLU A 86 -4.24 -1.69 -17.21
C GLU A 86 -3.12 -0.70 -16.91
N VAL A 87 -2.12 -1.15 -16.16
CA VAL A 87 -0.89 -0.41 -15.97
C VAL A 87 0.13 -0.91 -16.98
N GLU A 88 0.49 -0.05 -17.94
CA GLU A 88 1.53 -0.37 -18.92
C GLU A 88 2.86 -0.70 -18.23
N THR A 89 3.55 -1.73 -18.73
CA THR A 89 4.86 -2.20 -18.26
C THR A 89 4.84 -2.62 -16.78
N ALA A 90 5.86 -2.26 -16.01
CA ALA A 90 6.02 -2.58 -14.59
C ALA A 90 5.61 -1.42 -13.67
N GLY A 91 4.63 -0.60 -14.05
CA GLY A 91 4.00 0.32 -13.10
C GLY A 91 3.22 -0.47 -12.04
N SER A 92 3.12 0.06 -10.82
CA SER A 92 2.56 -0.69 -9.68
C SER A 92 1.04 -0.87 -9.76
N ALA A 93 0.59 -2.11 -9.90
CA ALA A 93 -0.81 -2.49 -9.80
C ALA A 93 -1.33 -2.32 -8.36
N ALA A 94 -0.49 -2.54 -7.35
CA ALA A 94 -0.86 -2.39 -5.95
C ALA A 94 -1.25 -0.94 -5.60
N LEU A 95 -0.61 0.06 -6.23
CA LEU A 95 -0.98 1.47 -6.05
C LEU A 95 -2.33 1.84 -6.70
N VAL A 96 -2.74 1.13 -7.75
CA VAL A 96 -4.09 1.30 -8.32
C VAL A 96 -5.11 0.73 -7.35
N CYS A 97 -4.89 -0.50 -6.84
CA CYS A 97 -5.73 -1.09 -5.80
C CYS A 97 -5.83 -0.19 -4.56
N ASP A 98 -4.73 0.45 -4.17
CA ASP A 98 -4.67 1.38 -3.05
C ASP A 98 -5.58 2.61 -3.24
N ALA A 99 -5.65 3.17 -4.46
CA ALA A 99 -6.46 4.34 -4.77
C ALA A 99 -7.98 4.04 -4.76
N VAL A 100 -8.36 2.84 -5.23
CA VAL A 100 -9.77 2.42 -5.26
C VAL A 100 -10.27 1.89 -3.92
N LEU A 101 -9.38 1.49 -3.00
CA LEU A 101 -9.78 0.82 -1.76
C LEU A 101 -10.68 1.68 -0.84
N PRO A 102 -10.43 2.99 -0.63
CA PRO A 102 -11.28 3.84 0.23
C PRO A 102 -12.73 3.99 -0.28
N LEU A 103 -12.99 3.70 -1.56
CA LEU A 103 -14.35 3.73 -2.10
C LEU A 103 -15.28 2.73 -1.39
N ALA A 104 -14.74 1.73 -0.68
CA ALA A 104 -15.49 0.83 0.20
C ALA A 104 -16.49 1.55 1.13
N LEU A 105 -16.20 2.79 1.53
CA LEU A 105 -17.03 3.58 2.44
C LEU A 105 -18.20 4.31 1.78
N ALA A 106 -18.27 4.29 0.45
CA ALA A 106 -19.31 4.99 -0.30
C ALA A 106 -19.96 4.12 -1.40
N LEU A 107 -19.55 2.85 -1.51
CA LEU A 107 -20.20 1.87 -2.36
C LEU A 107 -21.54 1.42 -1.79
N ASP A 108 -22.53 1.25 -2.67
CA ASP A 108 -23.81 0.59 -2.36
C ASP A 108 -23.82 -0.92 -2.72
N GLY A 109 -22.78 -1.41 -3.39
CA GLY A 109 -22.66 -2.81 -3.82
C GLY A 109 -21.20 -3.20 -4.08
N THR A 110 -20.98 -4.48 -4.40
CA THR A 110 -19.62 -4.99 -4.67
C THR A 110 -18.99 -4.33 -5.89
N LEU A 111 -17.73 -3.91 -5.73
CA LEU A 111 -16.85 -3.46 -6.79
C LEU A 111 -15.73 -4.49 -7.02
N SER A 112 -15.71 -5.06 -8.22
CA SER A 112 -14.72 -6.04 -8.67
C SER A 112 -13.70 -5.33 -9.58
N VAL A 113 -12.46 -5.20 -9.13
CA VAL A 113 -11.39 -4.51 -9.87
C VAL A 113 -10.35 -5.52 -10.32
N THR A 114 -10.16 -5.66 -11.63
CA THR A 114 -9.01 -6.38 -12.18
C THR A 114 -7.93 -5.38 -12.57
N VAL A 115 -6.74 -5.49 -11.97
CA VAL A 115 -5.60 -4.64 -12.30
C VAL A 115 -4.48 -5.47 -12.91
N THR A 116 -3.95 -5.05 -14.06
CA THR A 116 -2.73 -5.61 -14.65
C THR A 116 -1.55 -4.66 -14.48
N GLY A 117 -0.33 -5.20 -14.36
CA GLY A 117 0.89 -4.40 -14.17
C GLY A 117 1.96 -5.10 -13.34
N GLY A 118 2.82 -4.33 -12.69
CA GLY A 118 3.77 -4.83 -11.71
C GLY A 118 3.10 -5.13 -10.36
N THR A 119 3.25 -6.34 -9.85
CA THR A 119 2.77 -6.73 -8.50
C THR A 119 3.84 -6.53 -7.43
N ASP A 120 5.11 -6.59 -7.82
CA ASP A 120 6.27 -6.56 -6.94
C ASP A 120 7.36 -5.72 -7.62
N VAL A 121 7.28 -4.40 -7.42
CA VAL A 121 8.13 -3.40 -8.08
C VAL A 121 8.63 -2.35 -7.09
N GLU A 122 9.77 -1.73 -7.40
CA GLU A 122 10.39 -0.72 -6.53
C GLU A 122 9.47 0.48 -6.26
N TRP A 123 9.70 1.13 -5.10
CA TRP A 123 9.00 2.33 -4.67
C TRP A 123 7.47 2.20 -4.55
N SER A 124 6.96 0.98 -4.37
CA SER A 124 5.55 0.71 -4.09
C SER A 124 5.40 -0.48 -3.14
N PRO A 125 4.26 -0.60 -2.43
CA PRO A 125 3.93 -1.81 -1.70
C PRO A 125 3.87 -3.02 -2.64
N SER A 126 4.36 -4.17 -2.18
CA SER A 126 4.16 -5.43 -2.90
C SER A 126 2.70 -5.88 -2.79
N ALA A 127 2.27 -6.75 -3.71
CA ALA A 127 0.93 -7.34 -3.66
C ALA A 127 0.71 -8.14 -2.36
N ASP A 128 1.74 -8.79 -1.84
CA ASP A 128 1.65 -9.49 -0.55
C ASP A 128 1.60 -8.56 0.65
N TYR A 129 2.28 -7.42 0.61
CA TYR A 129 2.14 -6.40 1.64
C TYR A 129 0.68 -5.92 1.72
N LEU A 130 0.07 -5.59 0.57
CA LEU A 130 -1.34 -5.20 0.52
C LEU A 130 -2.25 -6.33 1.02
N ARG A 131 -2.07 -7.55 0.48
CA ARG A 131 -2.91 -8.73 0.77
C ARG A 131 -2.83 -9.21 2.23
N ARG A 132 -1.63 -9.19 2.81
CA ARG A 132 -1.31 -9.88 4.08
C ARG A 132 -1.00 -8.94 5.24
N ALA A 133 -0.63 -7.68 4.99
CA ALA A 133 -0.43 -6.67 6.05
C ALA A 133 -1.59 -5.68 6.10
N LYS A 134 -1.79 -4.88 5.04
CA LYS A 134 -2.75 -3.77 5.05
C LYS A 134 -4.21 -4.21 5.14
N LEU A 135 -4.64 -5.09 4.24
CA LEU A 135 -6.05 -5.50 4.22
C LEU A 135 -6.46 -6.19 5.53
N PRO A 136 -5.68 -7.15 6.08
CA PRO A 136 -6.02 -7.72 7.39
C PRO A 136 -6.14 -6.69 8.51
N LEU A 137 -5.22 -5.71 8.59
CA LEU A 137 -5.31 -4.64 9.58
C LEU A 137 -6.61 -3.85 9.43
N LEU A 138 -6.96 -3.41 8.22
CA LEU A 138 -8.18 -2.63 7.99
C LEU A 138 -9.46 -3.46 8.20
N ARG A 139 -9.41 -4.79 7.99
CA ARG A 139 -10.54 -5.69 8.30
C ARG A 139 -10.87 -5.72 9.79
N GLU A 140 -9.87 -5.58 10.66
CA GLU A 140 -10.11 -5.48 12.12
C GLU A 140 -10.94 -4.25 12.49
N PHE A 141 -10.94 -3.23 11.63
CA PHE A 141 -11.75 -2.02 11.77
C PHE A 141 -13.04 -2.06 10.93
N GLY A 142 -13.38 -3.16 10.26
CA GLY A 142 -14.65 -3.32 9.55
C GLY A 142 -14.58 -3.12 8.03
N LEU A 143 -13.39 -3.03 7.44
CA LEU A 143 -13.25 -3.08 5.98
C LEU A 143 -13.63 -4.48 5.47
N ASP A 144 -14.40 -4.57 4.39
CA ASP A 144 -14.63 -5.81 3.66
C ASP A 144 -14.01 -5.71 2.27
N ALA A 145 -12.76 -6.17 2.17
CA ALA A 145 -12.03 -6.24 0.91
C ALA A 145 -11.06 -7.42 0.87
N GLY A 146 -10.93 -8.00 -0.33
CA GLY A 146 -10.10 -9.16 -0.62
C GLY A 146 -9.23 -8.92 -1.85
N LEU A 147 -7.99 -9.43 -1.82
CA LEU A 147 -7.06 -9.38 -2.95
C LEU A 147 -6.55 -10.78 -3.27
N GLU A 148 -6.69 -11.18 -4.53
CA GLU A 148 -6.08 -12.38 -5.08
C GLU A 148 -5.00 -12.01 -6.11
N VAL A 149 -3.83 -12.61 -5.95
CA VAL A 149 -2.73 -12.47 -6.91
C VAL A 149 -2.85 -13.58 -7.95
N LYS A 150 -3.49 -13.28 -9.09
CA LYS A 150 -3.70 -14.25 -10.18
C LYS A 150 -2.42 -14.54 -10.96
N ARG A 151 -1.52 -13.56 -11.05
CA ARG A 151 -0.20 -13.68 -11.70
C ARG A 151 0.74 -12.63 -11.14
N ARG A 152 2.01 -13.00 -10.90
CA ARG A 152 3.04 -12.04 -10.52
C ARG A 152 3.55 -11.26 -11.73
N GLY A 153 3.86 -9.99 -11.50
CA GLY A 153 4.49 -9.10 -12.47
C GLY A 153 5.69 -8.41 -11.85
N PHE A 154 6.87 -8.67 -12.41
CA PHE A 154 8.13 -8.06 -11.99
C PHE A 154 8.66 -7.13 -13.08
N TYR A 155 9.48 -6.16 -12.70
CA TYR A 155 10.20 -5.32 -13.66
C TYR A 155 11.14 -6.15 -14.54
N PRO A 156 11.31 -5.83 -15.85
CA PRO A 156 10.72 -4.69 -16.57
C PRO A 156 9.35 -4.96 -17.21
N ALA A 157 8.99 -6.22 -17.46
CA ALA A 157 7.82 -6.51 -18.27
C ALA A 157 6.50 -6.22 -17.54
N GLY A 158 6.47 -6.34 -16.21
CA GLY A 158 5.22 -6.37 -15.45
C GLY A 158 4.39 -7.58 -15.84
N GLY A 159 3.17 -7.35 -16.33
CA GLY A 159 2.27 -8.43 -16.78
C GLY A 159 1.70 -9.30 -15.67
N GLY A 160 1.76 -8.82 -14.42
CA GLY A 160 1.03 -9.38 -13.30
C GLY A 160 -0.44 -9.04 -13.38
N ARG A 161 -1.25 -9.74 -12.58
CA ARG A 161 -2.70 -9.60 -12.53
C ARG A 161 -3.19 -9.74 -11.10
N LEU A 162 -3.86 -8.72 -10.62
CA LEU A 162 -4.53 -8.65 -9.33
C LEU A 162 -6.05 -8.68 -9.57
N ALA A 163 -6.75 -9.53 -8.83
CA ALA A 163 -8.20 -9.51 -8.73
C ALA A 163 -8.57 -8.99 -7.34
N PHE A 164 -9.19 -7.82 -7.30
CA PHE A 164 -9.49 -7.09 -6.08
C PHE A 164 -11.00 -6.96 -5.94
N GLU A 165 -11.53 -7.30 -4.78
CA GLU A 165 -12.96 -7.26 -4.49
C GLU A 165 -13.16 -6.35 -3.29
N ILE A 166 -14.02 -5.34 -3.45
CA ILE A 166 -14.32 -4.33 -2.43
C ILE A 166 -15.82 -4.35 -2.20
N ARG A 167 -16.25 -4.51 -0.95
CA ARG A 167 -17.65 -4.45 -0.56
C ARG A 167 -17.95 -3.19 0.25
N PRO A 168 -19.23 -2.75 0.28
CA PRO A 168 -19.69 -1.70 1.18
C PRO A 168 -19.22 -1.99 2.61
N SER A 169 -18.55 -1.02 3.21
CA SER A 169 -17.89 -1.15 4.51
C SER A 169 -18.29 -0.02 5.43
N ASN A 170 -18.38 -0.32 6.72
CA ASN A 170 -18.53 0.69 7.76
C ASN A 170 -17.37 0.54 8.75
N LEU A 171 -16.50 1.54 8.78
CA LEU A 171 -15.30 1.48 9.59
C LEU A 171 -15.54 1.95 11.02
N ALA A 172 -15.05 1.15 11.97
CA ALA A 172 -14.79 1.60 13.32
C ALA A 172 -13.61 2.57 13.33
N ARG A 173 -13.59 3.44 14.33
CA ARG A 173 -12.49 4.38 14.59
C ARG A 173 -11.17 3.63 14.71
N LEU A 174 -10.13 4.15 14.06
CA LEU A 174 -8.79 3.59 14.20
C LEU A 174 -8.28 3.86 15.62
N ARG A 175 -7.86 2.80 16.32
CA ARG A 175 -7.31 2.89 17.68
C ARG A 175 -6.01 2.11 17.74
N LEU A 176 -4.98 2.67 17.12
CA LEU A 176 -3.66 2.07 16.98
C LEU A 176 -2.68 2.89 17.82
N ARG A 177 -2.53 2.56 19.10
CA ARG A 177 -1.70 3.32 20.07
C ARG A 177 -0.36 2.64 20.40
N SER A 178 -0.41 1.33 20.46
CA SER A 178 0.70 0.44 20.79
C SER A 178 0.55 -0.84 19.97
N ARG A 179 1.65 -1.56 19.71
CA ARG A 179 1.55 -2.83 18.97
C ARG A 179 1.02 -3.97 19.86
N GLY A 180 1.26 -3.90 21.16
CA GLY A 180 1.00 -5.00 22.09
C GLY A 180 1.98 -6.17 21.88
N ALA A 181 1.63 -7.36 22.37
CA ALA A 181 2.52 -8.51 22.22
C ALA A 181 2.56 -9.04 20.77
N LEU A 182 3.74 -9.44 20.31
CA LEU A 182 3.90 -10.10 19.01
C LEU A 182 3.34 -11.53 19.06
N ARG A 183 2.29 -11.79 18.27
CA ARG A 183 1.62 -13.09 18.16
C ARG A 183 2.37 -14.04 17.22
N GLY A 184 2.77 -13.53 16.06
CA GLY A 184 3.46 -14.32 15.05
C GLY A 184 4.10 -13.48 13.94
N VAL A 185 4.96 -14.12 13.16
CA VAL A 185 5.59 -13.54 11.98
C VAL A 185 5.41 -14.48 10.80
N LEU A 186 4.67 -14.03 9.79
CA LEU A 186 4.63 -14.70 8.50
C LEU A 186 5.87 -14.32 7.70
N VAL A 187 6.51 -15.30 7.06
CA VAL A 187 7.63 -15.11 6.13
C VAL A 187 7.24 -15.75 4.81
N ASN A 188 6.93 -14.95 3.80
CA ASN A 188 6.50 -15.45 2.50
C ASN A 188 7.49 -15.05 1.40
N ALA A 189 8.27 -16.02 0.94
CA ALA A 189 9.19 -15.88 -0.17
C ALA A 189 8.54 -16.37 -1.47
N VAL A 190 8.63 -15.55 -2.52
CA VAL A 190 8.13 -15.89 -3.85
C VAL A 190 9.25 -15.61 -4.84
N ALA A 191 9.58 -16.58 -5.70
CA ALA A 191 10.50 -16.38 -6.81
C ALA A 191 9.88 -16.89 -8.11
N THR A 192 10.39 -16.44 -9.24
CA THR A 192 9.94 -16.95 -10.54
C THR A 192 10.49 -18.35 -10.80
N GLU A 193 9.74 -19.18 -11.51
CA GLU A 193 10.16 -20.55 -11.89
C GLU A 193 11.55 -20.61 -12.53
N SER A 194 11.94 -19.57 -13.28
CA SER A 194 13.27 -19.43 -13.89
C SER A 194 14.43 -19.31 -12.90
N LEU A 195 14.14 -19.16 -11.60
CA LEU A 195 15.11 -19.07 -10.51
C LEU A 195 15.10 -20.32 -9.61
N SER A 196 14.33 -21.35 -9.97
CA SER A 196 14.16 -22.56 -9.16
C SER A 196 15.42 -23.41 -9.05
N ASP A 197 16.18 -23.57 -10.14
CA ASP A 197 17.47 -24.29 -10.12
C ASP A 197 18.48 -23.71 -9.11
N ALA A 198 18.37 -22.42 -8.82
CA ALA A 198 19.22 -21.71 -7.85
C ALA A 198 18.62 -21.66 -6.43
N ASN A 199 17.49 -22.33 -6.19
CA ASN A 199 16.75 -22.38 -4.92
C ASN A 199 16.50 -20.99 -4.31
N VAL A 200 16.20 -19.99 -5.14
CA VAL A 200 16.11 -18.59 -4.69
C VAL A 200 14.98 -18.39 -3.67
N ALA A 201 13.81 -19.02 -3.85
CA ALA A 201 12.69 -18.87 -2.91
C ALA A 201 13.03 -19.47 -1.54
N GLU A 202 13.63 -20.66 -1.51
CA GLU A 202 14.07 -21.32 -0.29
C GLU A 202 15.18 -20.52 0.41
N ARG A 203 16.18 -20.05 -0.34
CA ARG A 203 17.28 -19.24 0.22
C ARG A 203 16.78 -17.95 0.84
N LEU A 204 15.81 -17.27 0.19
CA LEU A 204 15.16 -16.09 0.76
C LEU A 204 14.44 -16.41 2.08
N ARG A 205 13.62 -17.47 2.07
CA ARG A 205 12.88 -17.93 3.26
C ARG A 205 13.83 -18.30 4.40
N ASP A 206 14.81 -19.15 4.12
CA ASP A 206 15.71 -19.71 5.13
C ASP A 206 16.60 -18.63 5.74
N ALA A 207 17.16 -17.74 4.90
CA ALA A 207 17.93 -16.60 5.39
C ALA A 207 17.07 -15.64 6.23
N ALA A 208 15.81 -15.41 5.85
CA ALA A 208 14.91 -14.58 6.64
C ALA A 208 14.60 -15.22 8.00
N VAL A 209 14.30 -16.53 8.03
CA VAL A 209 13.99 -17.26 9.28
C VAL A 209 15.21 -17.33 10.20
N GLU A 210 16.37 -17.70 9.67
CA GLU A 210 17.62 -17.76 10.45
C GLU A 210 17.94 -16.40 11.07
N ARG A 211 17.86 -15.33 10.27
CA ARG A 211 18.17 -13.98 10.76
C ARG A 211 17.11 -13.45 11.71
N LEU A 212 15.82 -13.75 11.50
CA LEU A 212 14.74 -13.40 12.43
C LEU A 212 14.95 -14.07 13.79
N THR A 213 15.29 -15.36 13.81
CA THR A 213 15.53 -16.11 15.05
C THR A 213 16.79 -15.61 15.78
N ALA A 214 17.83 -15.22 15.04
CA ALA A 214 19.03 -14.62 15.63
C ALA A 214 18.77 -13.20 16.21
N THR A 215 18.00 -12.37 15.49
CA THR A 215 17.83 -10.94 15.82
C THR A 215 16.71 -10.69 16.83
N SER A 216 15.70 -11.57 16.90
CA SER A 216 14.56 -11.39 17.81
C SER A 216 14.85 -11.79 19.27
N GLY A 217 16.06 -12.32 19.53
CA GLY A 217 16.44 -12.92 20.81
C GLY A 217 15.66 -14.20 21.12
N PRO A 218 15.88 -14.84 22.29
CA PRO A 218 15.25 -16.10 22.68
C PRO A 218 13.70 -16.05 22.82
N ASN A 219 13.06 -14.92 22.53
CA ASN A 219 11.64 -14.67 22.75
C ASN A 219 10.76 -14.84 21.50
N LEU A 220 11.31 -14.91 20.28
CA LEU A 220 10.54 -15.35 19.11
C LEU A 220 10.73 -16.86 18.95
N GLU A 221 9.90 -17.62 19.65
CA GLU A 221 9.90 -19.08 19.48
C GLU A 221 9.68 -19.44 18.01
N ALA A 222 10.48 -20.34 17.45
CA ALA A 222 10.39 -20.75 16.04
C ALA A 222 8.97 -21.15 15.62
N LYS A 223 8.15 -21.66 16.55
CA LYS A 223 6.73 -22.01 16.36
C LYS A 223 5.82 -20.83 16.00
N ARG A 224 6.27 -19.59 16.23
CA ARG A 224 5.55 -18.35 15.89
C ARG A 224 5.94 -17.79 14.52
N VAL A 225 6.86 -18.45 13.82
CA VAL A 225 7.25 -18.10 12.46
C VAL A 225 6.54 -19.04 11.50
N GLU A 226 5.85 -18.47 10.51
CA GLU A 226 5.14 -19.21 9.47
C GLU A 226 5.84 -18.99 8.12
N PRO A 227 6.80 -19.85 7.74
CA PRO A 227 7.58 -19.67 6.53
C PRO A 227 6.98 -20.38 5.32
N THR A 228 6.89 -19.69 4.19
CA THR A 228 6.51 -20.23 2.89
C THR A 228 7.54 -19.84 1.82
N ALA A 229 7.74 -20.74 0.86
CA ALA A 229 8.51 -20.50 -0.36
C ALA A 229 7.71 -21.02 -1.54
N GLU A 230 7.55 -20.19 -2.58
CA GLU A 230 6.75 -20.52 -3.75
C GLU A 230 7.49 -20.11 -5.04
N TYR A 231 7.39 -20.96 -6.06
CA TYR A 231 7.78 -20.63 -7.43
C TYR A 231 6.56 -20.35 -8.28
N VAL A 232 6.61 -19.26 -9.05
CA VAL A 232 5.46 -18.80 -9.85
C VAL A 232 5.86 -18.43 -11.28
N PRO A 233 4.97 -18.60 -12.26
CA PRO A 233 5.20 -18.12 -13.62
C PRO A 233 5.10 -16.60 -13.68
N ALA A 234 6.05 -15.95 -14.36
CA ALA A 234 6.02 -14.52 -14.64
C ALA A 234 6.79 -14.19 -15.92
N SER A 235 6.57 -13.00 -16.48
CA SER A 235 7.18 -12.57 -17.74
C SER A 235 8.63 -12.08 -17.58
N SER A 236 9.06 -11.75 -16.36
CA SER A 236 10.43 -11.34 -16.06
C SER A 236 10.89 -12.07 -14.80
N PRO A 237 12.15 -12.52 -14.71
CA PRO A 237 12.69 -13.09 -13.49
C PRO A 237 12.56 -12.11 -12.33
N GLY A 238 12.16 -12.62 -11.17
CA GLY A 238 11.93 -11.79 -10.00
C GLY A 238 11.84 -12.63 -8.74
N ALA A 239 12.15 -12.00 -7.61
CA ALA A 239 12.00 -12.62 -6.31
C ALA A 239 11.63 -11.55 -5.29
N VAL A 240 10.87 -11.94 -4.27
CA VAL A 240 10.43 -11.07 -3.19
C VAL A 240 10.29 -11.89 -1.93
N VAL A 241 10.64 -11.31 -0.79
CA VAL A 241 10.31 -11.86 0.53
C VAL A 241 9.50 -10.82 1.30
N THR A 242 8.34 -11.23 1.81
CA THR A 242 7.45 -10.39 2.61
C THR A 242 7.35 -10.97 4.01
N LEU A 243 7.69 -10.16 5.00
CA LEU A 243 7.50 -10.44 6.42
C LEU A 243 6.26 -9.69 6.90
N VAL A 244 5.38 -10.34 7.65
CA VAL A 244 4.25 -9.68 8.31
C VAL A 244 4.27 -10.03 9.78
N ALA A 245 4.41 -9.01 10.62
CA ALA A 245 4.30 -9.12 12.06
C ALA A 245 2.83 -8.94 12.46
N ASP A 246 2.25 -9.96 13.09
CA ASP A 246 0.93 -9.90 13.70
C ASP A 246 1.06 -9.69 15.20
N CYS A 247 0.47 -8.62 15.73
CA CYS A 247 0.53 -8.28 17.15
C CYS A 247 -0.88 -8.20 17.74
N GLU A 248 -0.97 -7.92 19.04
CA GLU A 248 -2.27 -7.84 19.71
C GLU A 248 -3.15 -6.69 19.24
N GLU A 249 -2.52 -5.54 18.97
CA GLU A 249 -3.17 -4.27 18.63
C GLU A 249 -2.60 -3.64 17.36
N GLY A 250 -1.79 -4.39 16.60
CA GLY A 250 -1.05 -3.83 15.46
C GLY A 250 -0.59 -4.88 14.47
N ARG A 251 -0.24 -4.40 13.28
CA ARG A 251 0.26 -5.21 12.18
C ARG A 251 1.22 -4.40 11.32
N ALA A 252 2.37 -4.98 11.01
CA ALA A 252 3.44 -4.34 10.26
C ALA A 252 3.98 -5.25 9.15
N GLY A 253 4.34 -4.67 8.01
CA GLY A 253 4.87 -5.39 6.85
C GLY A 253 6.27 -4.94 6.46
N PHE A 254 7.12 -5.88 6.05
CA PHE A 254 8.49 -5.61 5.61
C PHE A 254 8.80 -6.41 4.35
N VAL A 255 9.46 -5.79 3.38
CA VAL A 255 9.65 -6.37 2.05
C VAL A 255 11.11 -6.26 1.63
N GLY A 256 11.66 -7.38 1.17
CA GLY A 256 12.93 -7.43 0.44
C GLY A 256 12.63 -7.79 -1.01
N LEU A 257 13.03 -6.93 -1.96
CA LEU A 257 12.81 -7.15 -3.39
C LEU A 257 14.11 -7.59 -4.07
N GLY A 258 14.08 -8.71 -4.76
CA GLY A 258 15.21 -9.29 -5.46
C GLY A 258 15.73 -8.39 -6.58
N LYS A 259 17.05 -8.26 -6.66
CA LYS A 259 17.74 -7.46 -7.67
C LYS A 259 18.81 -8.30 -8.37
N ARG A 260 19.04 -8.02 -9.65
CA ARG A 260 20.06 -8.75 -10.42
C ARG A 260 21.43 -8.58 -9.76
N GLY A 261 22.09 -9.71 -9.48
CA GLY A 261 23.42 -9.75 -8.87
C GLY A 261 23.44 -9.60 -7.35
N VAL A 262 22.29 -9.42 -6.69
CA VAL A 262 22.21 -9.37 -5.24
C VAL A 262 21.85 -10.77 -4.70
N PRO A 263 22.63 -11.32 -3.75
CA PRO A 263 22.31 -12.61 -3.13
C PRO A 263 20.97 -12.60 -2.39
N ALA A 264 20.28 -13.74 -2.38
CA ALA A 264 19.01 -13.91 -1.67
C ALA A 264 19.11 -13.56 -0.18
N GLU A 265 20.25 -13.88 0.43
CA GLU A 265 20.53 -13.63 1.85
C GLU A 265 20.57 -12.13 2.15
N ASN A 266 21.10 -11.31 1.23
CA ASN A 266 21.13 -9.86 1.37
C ASN A 266 19.74 -9.26 1.16
N VAL A 267 18.96 -9.79 0.22
CA VAL A 267 17.57 -9.37 0.00
C VAL A 267 16.71 -9.68 1.24
N ALA A 268 16.90 -10.86 1.83
CA ALA A 268 16.25 -11.22 3.10
C ALA A 268 16.68 -10.32 4.25
N ALA A 269 17.97 -9.98 4.32
CA ALA A 269 18.51 -9.06 5.32
C ALA A 269 17.79 -7.70 5.31
N GLU A 270 17.50 -7.12 4.14
CA GLU A 270 16.77 -5.84 4.04
C GLU A 270 15.42 -5.88 4.77
N ALA A 271 14.65 -6.95 4.57
CA ALA A 271 13.34 -7.10 5.22
C ALA A 271 13.47 -7.36 6.74
N VAL A 272 14.43 -8.20 7.15
CA VAL A 272 14.64 -8.56 8.56
C VAL A 272 15.20 -7.39 9.36
N ASP A 273 16.13 -6.63 8.79
CA ASP A 273 16.75 -5.49 9.45
C ASP A 273 15.70 -4.36 9.63
N ALA A 274 14.80 -4.18 8.66
CA ALA A 274 13.64 -3.27 8.80
C ALA A 274 12.66 -3.73 9.90
N PHE A 275 12.36 -5.03 9.95
CA PHE A 275 11.55 -5.61 11.03
C PHE A 275 12.20 -5.40 12.40
N ALA A 276 13.51 -5.64 12.52
CA ALA A 276 14.25 -5.49 13.78
C ALA A 276 14.26 -4.03 14.25
N SER A 277 14.42 -3.08 13.32
CA SER A 277 14.33 -1.65 13.61
C SER A 277 12.95 -1.25 14.12
N TRP A 278 11.88 -1.70 13.46
CA TRP A 278 10.51 -1.40 13.91
C TRP A 278 10.21 -2.03 15.26
N ARG A 279 10.65 -3.28 15.49
CA ARG A 279 10.40 -4.01 16.73
C ARG A 279 11.06 -3.37 17.96
N ALA A 280 12.09 -2.54 17.76
CA ALA A 280 12.73 -1.78 18.84
C ALA A 280 11.83 -0.69 19.43
N ASP A 281 10.81 -0.24 18.70
CA ASP A 281 9.76 0.68 19.14
C ASP A 281 8.45 -0.09 19.44
N ASP A 282 7.46 0.63 19.98
CA ASP A 282 6.09 0.17 20.23
C ASP A 282 5.05 0.72 19.24
N ALA A 283 5.49 1.21 18.08
CA ALA A 283 4.57 1.57 17.01
C ALA A 283 3.72 0.37 16.55
N PRO A 284 2.39 0.51 16.48
CA PRO A 284 1.46 -0.55 16.04
C PRO A 284 1.61 -0.94 14.57
N VAL A 285 2.24 -0.09 13.76
CA VAL A 285 2.38 -0.26 12.31
C VAL A 285 3.77 0.16 11.86
N ASP A 286 4.22 -0.31 10.69
CA ASP A 286 5.46 0.18 10.07
C ASP A 286 5.29 1.58 9.45
N ALA A 287 6.40 2.24 9.13
CA ALA A 287 6.40 3.61 8.60
C ALA A 287 5.61 3.75 7.28
N ARG A 288 5.64 2.73 6.40
CA ARG A 288 4.92 2.77 5.11
C ARG A 288 3.43 2.61 5.31
N MET A 289 3.01 1.81 6.29
CA MET A 289 1.61 1.71 6.69
C MET A 289 1.12 3.03 7.31
N GLY A 290 1.94 3.69 8.13
CA GLY A 290 1.63 4.99 8.73
C GLY A 290 1.22 6.04 7.68
N ASP A 291 2.02 6.20 6.62
CA ASP A 291 1.71 7.09 5.50
C ASP A 291 0.37 6.75 4.82
N GLN A 292 0.09 5.45 4.71
CA GLN A 292 -1.10 4.91 4.04
C GLN A 292 -2.38 4.99 4.90
N LEU A 293 -2.26 5.04 6.23
CA LEU A 293 -3.39 5.11 7.15
C LEU A 293 -3.94 6.53 7.34
N ALA A 294 -3.24 7.56 6.89
CA ALA A 294 -3.72 8.94 7.03
C ALA A 294 -5.11 9.17 6.40
N VAL A 295 -5.34 8.65 5.18
CA VAL A 295 -6.66 8.74 4.52
C VAL A 295 -7.73 7.97 5.29
N TRP A 296 -7.38 6.85 5.91
CA TRP A 296 -8.32 6.05 6.71
C TRP A 296 -8.64 6.70 8.04
N ALA A 297 -7.66 7.32 8.70
CA ALA A 297 -7.88 8.10 9.91
C ALA A 297 -8.80 9.30 9.62
N ALA A 298 -8.63 9.96 8.47
CA ALA A 298 -9.53 11.02 8.04
C ALA A 298 -10.97 10.52 7.85
N LEU A 299 -11.14 9.40 7.13
CA LEU A 299 -12.45 8.87 6.77
C LEU A 299 -13.19 8.16 7.92
N ALA A 300 -12.47 7.53 8.86
CA ALA A 300 -13.06 6.76 9.96
C ALA A 300 -12.95 7.45 11.33
N GLY A 301 -12.11 8.48 11.46
CA GLY A 301 -11.71 9.07 12.74
C GLY A 301 -10.76 8.18 13.54
N GLY A 302 -10.19 8.75 14.60
CA GLY A 302 -9.40 8.03 15.59
C GLY A 302 -7.93 8.46 15.69
N GLU A 303 -7.09 7.52 16.13
CA GLU A 303 -5.71 7.75 16.52
C GLU A 303 -4.80 6.63 15.99
N VAL A 304 -3.73 7.01 15.31
CA VAL A 304 -2.70 6.08 14.79
C VAL A 304 -1.31 6.57 15.15
N ARG A 305 -0.63 5.87 16.07
CA ARG A 305 0.79 6.06 16.33
C ARG A 305 1.61 5.52 15.16
N VAL A 306 2.55 6.33 14.68
CA VAL A 306 3.48 6.00 13.61
C VAL A 306 4.93 6.03 14.14
N PRO A 307 5.82 5.17 13.60
CA PRO A 307 7.21 5.12 14.06
C PRO A 307 8.05 6.33 13.62
N ALA A 308 7.56 7.13 12.65
CA ALA A 308 8.19 8.37 12.23
C ALA A 308 7.18 9.26 11.50
N VAL A 309 7.31 10.58 11.65
CA VAL A 309 6.59 11.55 10.82
C VAL A 309 7.39 11.78 9.54
N THR A 310 7.01 11.09 8.46
CA THR A 310 7.67 11.21 7.15
C THR A 310 7.16 12.45 6.40
N ASP A 311 7.92 12.92 5.41
CA ASP A 311 7.45 14.01 4.54
C ASP A 311 6.25 13.57 3.67
N HIS A 312 6.16 12.28 3.34
CA HIS A 312 4.98 11.72 2.67
C HIS A 312 3.75 11.83 3.57
N LEU A 313 3.88 11.60 4.88
CA LEU A 313 2.78 11.74 5.81
C LEU A 313 2.34 13.20 5.96
N ARG A 314 3.29 14.13 6.12
CA ARG A 314 3.01 15.57 6.26
C ARG A 314 2.24 16.12 5.06
N THR A 315 2.75 15.90 3.86
CA THR A 315 2.14 16.39 2.62
C THR A 315 0.79 15.71 2.34
N ASN A 316 0.64 14.43 2.72
CA ASN A 316 -0.65 13.74 2.60
C ASN A 316 -1.71 14.32 3.54
N VAL A 317 -1.34 14.70 4.77
CA VAL A 317 -2.23 15.39 5.72
C VAL A 317 -2.71 16.74 5.18
N GLU A 318 -1.87 17.47 4.45
CA GLU A 318 -2.26 18.75 3.84
C GLU A 318 -3.33 18.57 2.76
N VAL A 319 -3.19 17.57 1.89
CA VAL A 319 -4.23 17.22 0.91
C VAL A 319 -5.52 16.81 1.59
N ILE A 320 -5.44 15.99 2.66
CA ILE A 320 -6.62 15.56 3.41
C ILE A 320 -7.36 16.77 4.00
N ARG A 321 -6.64 17.73 4.59
CA ARG A 321 -7.21 18.97 5.14
C ARG A 321 -7.85 19.85 4.07
N ALA A 322 -7.34 19.85 2.85
CA ALA A 322 -7.95 20.59 1.74
C ALA A 322 -9.36 20.05 1.37
N PHE A 323 -9.65 18.79 1.70
CA PHE A 323 -10.99 18.20 1.61
C PHE A 323 -11.85 18.42 2.88
N ASP A 324 -11.46 19.37 3.74
CA ASP A 324 -12.12 19.72 5.01
C ASP A 324 -12.18 18.60 6.06
N TYR A 325 -11.30 17.60 5.96
CA TYR A 325 -11.11 16.65 7.05
C TYR A 325 -10.18 17.23 8.11
N ASP A 326 -10.61 17.21 9.36
CA ASP A 326 -9.77 17.56 10.50
C ASP A 326 -8.83 16.37 10.79
N VAL A 327 -7.62 16.42 10.24
CA VAL A 327 -6.57 15.45 10.57
C VAL A 327 -5.31 16.20 10.96
N ALA A 328 -4.59 15.73 11.97
CA ALA A 328 -3.32 16.27 12.39
C ALA A 328 -2.30 15.16 12.56
N VAL A 329 -1.03 15.50 12.34
CA VAL A 329 0.09 14.66 12.74
C VAL A 329 0.91 15.42 13.76
N GLU A 330 0.95 14.92 14.98
CA GLU A 330 1.71 15.50 16.08
C GLU A 330 3.01 14.72 16.27
N PRO A 331 4.19 15.36 16.17
CA PRO A 331 5.45 14.72 16.53
C PRO A 331 5.45 14.37 18.03
N GLY A 332 5.93 13.18 18.39
CA GLY A 332 6.01 12.76 19.79
C GLY A 332 7.08 11.71 20.01
N GLY A 333 8.02 11.98 20.93
CA GLY A 333 9.14 11.08 21.23
C GLY A 333 9.90 10.64 19.97
N ASP A 334 10.11 9.34 19.81
CA ASP A 334 10.79 8.71 18.67
C ASP A 334 9.91 8.55 17.41
N GLY A 335 8.68 9.12 17.39
CA GLY A 335 7.73 8.97 16.28
C GLY A 335 6.69 10.09 16.18
N GLY A 336 5.43 9.74 15.91
CA GLY A 336 4.33 10.69 15.89
C GLY A 336 2.96 10.04 16.00
N VAL A 337 1.93 10.87 16.11
CA VAL A 337 0.54 10.42 16.23
C VAL A 337 -0.32 11.14 15.19
N LEU A 338 -0.99 10.36 14.34
CA LEU A 338 -2.08 10.83 13.50
C LEU A 338 -3.37 10.87 14.31
N LEU A 339 -3.99 12.04 14.34
CA LEU A 339 -5.23 12.31 15.06
C LEU A 339 -6.28 12.80 14.08
N SER A 340 -7.48 12.24 14.17
CA SER A 340 -8.67 12.70 13.46
C SER A 340 -9.83 12.67 14.45
N PRO A 341 -10.47 13.83 14.75
CA PRO A 341 -11.54 13.90 15.72
C PRO A 341 -12.82 13.24 15.21
N ASP A 342 -13.85 13.28 16.05
CA ASP A 342 -15.11 12.61 15.75
C ASP A 342 -15.85 13.30 14.58
N LEU A 343 -16.08 12.53 13.50
CA LEU A 343 -17.05 12.83 12.44
C LEU A 343 -18.49 12.80 12.96
#